data_AF-A0A7K0XAU0-F1
#
_entry.id   AF-A0A7K0XAU0-F1
#
_cell.length_a   1.000
_cell.length_b   1.000
_cell.length_c   1.000
_cell.angle_alpha   90.00
_cell.angle_beta   90.00
_cell.angle_gamma   90.00
#
_symmetry.space_group_name_H-M   'P 1'
#
loop_
_entity.id
_entity.type
_entity.pdbx_description
1 polymer ?
#
loop_
_entity_poly.entity_id
_entity_poly.type
_entity_poly.pdbx_seq_one_letter_code
_entity_poly.pdbx_strand_id
1 'polypeptide(L)'
;MTLGQVIRDARIAARLSIEELSESTSVRIGLLTEIENNNFVHCGGDTYARGHLRNIANKIGADPLEFIRMYNEEHSLENRAIGDLLVENNVMQVPHEKKVISWKVPASISLAVLFTFG
;
A
#
# COMPACT_ATOMS: atom_id res chain seq x y z
N MET A 1 2.62 -15.15 -18.62
CA MET A 1 3.86 -14.40 -18.36
C MET A 1 3.72 -13.82 -16.96
N THR A 2 4.71 -14.01 -16.11
CA THR A 2 4.67 -13.49 -14.73
C THR A 2 5.15 -12.04 -14.70
N LEU A 3 4.78 -11.28 -13.68
CA LEU A 3 5.27 -9.93 -13.46
C LEU A 3 6.81 -9.86 -13.48
N GLY A 4 7.49 -10.79 -12.82
CA GLY A 4 8.95 -10.85 -12.82
C GLY A 4 9.56 -10.98 -14.21
N GLN A 5 8.95 -11.78 -15.10
CA GLN A 5 9.36 -11.89 -16.50
C GLN A 5 9.15 -10.56 -17.24
N VAL A 6 8.02 -9.88 -17.02
CA VAL A 6 7.75 -8.56 -17.64
C VAL A 6 8.79 -7.53 -17.23
N ILE A 7 9.13 -7.49 -15.94
CA ILE A 7 10.14 -6.55 -15.41
C ILE A 7 11.50 -6.82 -16.06
N ARG A 8 11.90 -8.10 -16.14
CA ARG A 8 13.17 -8.51 -16.78
C ARG A 8 13.23 -8.10 -18.24
N ASP A 9 12.17 -8.42 -18.99
CA ASP A 9 12.10 -8.14 -20.42
C ASP A 9 12.11 -6.63 -20.68
N ALA A 10 11.37 -5.85 -19.87
CA ALA A 10 11.37 -4.40 -19.93
C ALA A 10 12.75 -3.80 -19.61
N ARG A 11 13.47 -4.32 -18.61
CA ARG A 11 14.84 -3.90 -18.30
C ARG A 11 15.78 -4.16 -19.48
N ILE A 12 15.71 -5.35 -20.08
CA ILE A 12 16.53 -5.72 -21.24
C ILE A 12 16.19 -4.83 -22.44
N ALA A 13 14.91 -4.56 -22.68
CA ALA A 13 14.45 -3.65 -23.74
C ALA A 13 14.95 -2.21 -23.52
N ALA A 14 15.02 -1.76 -22.25
CA ALA A 14 15.62 -0.49 -21.86
C ALA A 14 17.16 -0.49 -21.91
N ARG A 15 17.79 -1.62 -22.26
CA ARG A 15 19.25 -1.82 -22.33
C ARG A 15 19.98 -1.55 -21.02
N LEU A 16 19.34 -1.85 -19.90
CA LEU A 16 19.93 -1.71 -18.57
C LEU A 16 20.43 -3.07 -18.06
N SER A 17 21.64 -3.10 -17.52
CA SER A 17 22.10 -4.24 -16.72
C SER A 17 21.37 -4.28 -15.37
N ILE A 18 21.45 -5.42 -14.68
CA ILE A 18 20.85 -5.53 -13.34
C ILE A 18 21.61 -4.67 -12.32
N GLU A 19 22.92 -4.49 -12.53
CA GLU A 19 23.79 -3.62 -11.75
C GLU A 19 23.39 -2.14 -11.94
N GLU A 20 23.20 -1.69 -13.18
CA GLU A 20 22.77 -0.31 -13.48
C GLU A 20 21.38 -0.01 -12.89
N LEU A 21 20.45 -0.98 -12.96
CA LEU A 21 19.15 -0.84 -12.33
C LEU A 21 19.27 -0.78 -10.79
N SER A 22 20.13 -1.62 -10.20
CA SER A 22 20.42 -1.62 -8.77
C SER A 22 20.97 -0.28 -8.30
N GLU A 23 21.98 0.25 -8.97
CA GLU A 23 22.61 1.54 -8.63
C GLU A 23 21.60 2.68 -8.68
N SER A 24 20.78 2.71 -9.72
CA SER A 24 19.85 3.81 -9.95
C SER A 24 18.57 3.74 -9.09
N THR A 25 18.15 2.56 -8.66
CA THR A 25 16.98 2.38 -7.78
C THR A 25 17.36 2.22 -6.30
N SER A 26 18.64 2.04 -5.99
CA SER A 26 19.15 1.65 -4.67
C SER A 26 18.54 0.34 -4.15
N VAL A 27 17.96 -0.49 -5.02
CA VAL A 27 17.46 -1.82 -4.69
C VAL A 27 18.59 -2.81 -4.87
N ARG A 28 18.88 -3.63 -3.85
CA ARG A 28 19.98 -4.61 -3.92
C ARG A 28 19.81 -5.56 -5.12
N ILE A 29 20.90 -5.85 -5.82
CA ILE A 29 20.94 -6.81 -6.95
C ILE A 29 20.24 -8.13 -6.62
N GLY A 30 20.48 -8.69 -5.42
CA GLY A 30 19.84 -9.93 -4.98
C GLY A 30 18.30 -9.83 -4.96
N LEU A 31 17.77 -8.73 -4.44
CA LEU A 31 16.32 -8.50 -4.39
C LEU A 31 15.74 -8.23 -5.80
N LEU A 32 16.45 -7.51 -6.67
CA LEU A 32 16.03 -7.34 -8.07
C LEU A 32 15.98 -8.69 -8.81
N THR A 33 16.97 -9.55 -8.57
CA THR A 33 17.01 -10.90 -9.16
C THR A 33 15.83 -11.73 -8.69
N GLU A 34 15.48 -11.66 -7.41
CA GLU A 34 14.30 -12.33 -6.86
C GLU A 34 13.01 -11.80 -7.50
N ILE A 35 12.85 -10.47 -7.58
CA ILE A 35 11.70 -9.83 -8.23
C ILE A 35 11.56 -10.29 -9.69
N GLU A 36 12.65 -10.29 -10.47
CA GLU A 36 12.63 -10.78 -11.86
C GLU A 36 12.34 -12.28 -11.96
N ASN A 37 12.62 -13.06 -10.91
CA ASN A 37 12.25 -14.47 -10.79
C ASN A 37 10.83 -14.67 -10.22
N ASN A 38 10.05 -13.59 -10.11
CA ASN A 38 8.70 -13.58 -9.54
C ASN A 38 8.64 -13.99 -8.06
N ASN A 39 9.72 -13.75 -7.32
CA ASN A 39 9.81 -13.99 -5.89
C ASN A 39 9.85 -12.65 -5.13
N PHE A 40 8.81 -12.40 -4.33
CA PHE A 40 8.63 -11.16 -3.57
C PHE A 40 8.76 -11.35 -2.05
N VAL A 41 9.16 -12.54 -1.59
CA VAL A 41 9.20 -12.91 -0.16
C VAL A 41 10.07 -11.94 0.66
N HIS A 42 11.19 -11.46 0.10
CA HIS A 42 12.12 -10.57 0.79
C HIS A 42 11.87 -9.07 0.52
N CYS A 43 10.75 -8.69 -0.09
CA CYS A 43 10.40 -7.29 -0.28
C CYS A 43 10.01 -6.57 1.02
N GLY A 44 9.83 -7.27 2.14
CA GLY A 44 9.41 -6.66 3.42
C GLY A 44 7.90 -6.46 3.55
N GLY A 45 7.11 -7.14 2.69
CA GLY A 45 5.65 -7.06 2.64
C GLY A 45 5.12 -6.22 1.48
N ASP A 46 3.82 -6.35 1.19
CA ASP A 46 3.21 -5.82 -0.03
C ASP A 46 3.39 -4.31 -0.25
N THR A 47 3.40 -3.52 0.84
CA THR A 47 3.58 -2.07 0.76
C THR A 47 4.96 -1.73 0.20
N TYR A 48 5.99 -2.41 0.66
CA TYR A 48 7.35 -2.23 0.16
C TYR A 48 7.53 -2.86 -1.23
N ALA A 49 6.91 -4.01 -1.50
CA ALA A 49 6.89 -4.59 -2.85
C ALA A 49 6.34 -3.58 -3.88
N ARG A 50 5.18 -2.97 -3.61
CA ARG A 50 4.60 -1.92 -4.45
C ARG A 50 5.50 -0.68 -4.56
N GLY A 51 6.25 -0.35 -3.51
CA GLY A 51 7.25 0.72 -3.53
C GLY A 51 8.40 0.43 -4.49
N HIS A 52 8.95 -0.79 -4.41
CA HIS A 52 10.00 -1.27 -5.32
C HIS A 52 9.52 -1.28 -6.77
N LEU A 53 8.32 -1.81 -7.02
CA LEU A 53 7.73 -1.86 -8.36
C LEU A 53 7.59 -0.47 -9.00
N ARG A 54 7.16 0.54 -8.22
CA ARG A 54 7.11 1.92 -8.72
C ARG A 54 8.49 2.45 -9.11
N ASN A 55 9.47 2.24 -8.24
CA ASN A 55 10.82 2.75 -8.47
C ASN A 55 11.47 2.10 -9.71
N ILE A 56 11.31 0.78 -9.84
CA ILE A 56 11.80 0.01 -11.00
C ILE A 56 11.12 0.48 -12.29
N ALA A 57 9.79 0.55 -12.32
CA ALA A 57 9.03 0.96 -13.49
C ALA A 57 9.46 2.34 -13.99
N ASN A 58 9.55 3.32 -13.08
CA ASN A 58 10.01 4.66 -13.41
C ASN A 58 11.42 4.67 -14.03
N LYS A 59 12.32 3.81 -13.54
CA LYS A 59 13.70 3.79 -14.03
C LYS A 59 13.84 3.14 -15.40
N ILE A 60 13.04 2.12 -15.71
CA ILE A 60 13.06 1.42 -16.99
C ILE A 60 12.11 2.04 -18.03
N GLY A 61 11.34 3.07 -17.65
CA GLY A 61 10.38 3.77 -18.53
C GLY A 61 9.07 3.02 -18.74
N ALA A 62 8.70 2.11 -17.83
CA ALA A 62 7.42 1.41 -17.83
C ALA A 62 6.37 2.15 -16.99
N ASP A 63 5.08 1.86 -17.21
CA ASP A 63 4.01 2.39 -16.37
C ASP A 63 4.02 1.72 -14.98
N PRO A 64 4.24 2.48 -13.89
CA PRO A 64 4.21 1.93 -12.53
C PRO A 64 2.87 1.30 -12.15
N LEU A 65 1.75 1.84 -12.66
CA LEU A 65 0.41 1.36 -12.33
C LEU A 65 0.17 -0.03 -12.89
N GLU A 66 0.71 -0.31 -14.07
CA GLU A 66 0.60 -1.62 -14.72
C GLU A 66 1.32 -2.70 -13.90
N PHE A 67 2.54 -2.41 -13.42
CA PHE A 67 3.27 -3.37 -12.57
C PHE A 67 2.56 -3.64 -11.26
N ILE A 68 1.97 -2.60 -10.64
CA ILE A 68 1.19 -2.77 -9.41
C ILE A 68 -0.08 -3.57 -9.68
N ARG A 69 -0.76 -3.33 -10.81
CA ARG A 69 -1.96 -4.08 -11.20
C ARG A 69 -1.63 -5.56 -11.35
N MET A 70 -0.59 -5.89 -12.11
CA MET A 70 -0.12 -7.27 -12.28
C MET A 70 0.29 -7.91 -10.94
N TYR A 71 1.02 -7.17 -10.11
CA TYR A 71 1.42 -7.65 -8.78
C TYR A 71 0.21 -7.99 -7.92
N ASN A 72 -0.77 -7.07 -7.88
CA ASN A 72 -2.00 -7.32 -7.15
C ASN A 72 -2.73 -8.51 -7.76
N GLU A 73 -2.88 -8.65 -9.07
CA GLU A 73 -3.55 -9.82 -9.67
C GLU A 73 -2.87 -11.15 -9.29
N GLU A 74 -1.54 -11.20 -9.23
CA GLU A 74 -0.78 -12.39 -8.84
C GLU A 74 -0.76 -12.64 -7.32
N HIS A 75 -0.76 -11.60 -6.49
CA HIS A 75 -0.57 -11.68 -5.02
C HIS A 75 -1.82 -11.34 -4.19
N SER A 76 -2.94 -10.93 -4.78
CA SER A 76 -4.15 -10.45 -4.07
C SER A 76 -4.96 -11.53 -3.34
N LEU A 77 -4.43 -12.74 -3.20
CA LEU A 77 -5.06 -13.81 -2.41
C LEU A 77 -4.70 -13.75 -0.92
N GLU A 78 -3.59 -13.11 -0.51
CA GLU A 78 -3.22 -13.10 0.91
C GLU A 78 -3.89 -11.98 1.72
N ASN A 79 -4.21 -10.83 1.10
CA ASN A 79 -4.70 -9.67 1.85
C ASN A 79 -6.22 -9.39 1.76
N ARG A 80 -6.97 -10.15 0.93
CA ARG A 80 -8.45 -10.13 0.99
C ARG A 80 -9.00 -10.98 2.12
N ALA A 81 -8.27 -12.01 2.53
CA ALA A 81 -8.74 -12.95 3.52
C ALA A 81 -8.96 -12.28 4.90
N ILE A 82 -8.03 -11.48 5.43
CA ILE A 82 -8.18 -11.05 6.83
C ILE A 82 -9.35 -10.06 7.03
N GLY A 83 -9.51 -9.07 6.15
CA GLY A 83 -10.61 -8.10 6.27
C GLY A 83 -11.98 -8.75 6.06
N ASP A 84 -12.13 -9.52 4.98
CA ASP A 84 -13.40 -10.17 4.65
C ASP A 84 -13.72 -11.31 5.62
N LEU A 85 -12.74 -12.14 6.03
CA LEU A 85 -12.95 -13.21 7.01
C LEU A 85 -13.28 -12.66 8.40
N LEU A 86 -12.71 -11.52 8.79
CA LEU A 86 -13.05 -10.87 10.06
C LEU A 86 -14.46 -10.29 10.02
N VAL A 87 -14.93 -9.77 8.88
CA VAL A 87 -16.30 -9.27 8.72
C VAL A 87 -17.32 -10.42 8.74
N GLU A 88 -16.99 -11.55 8.10
CA GLU A 88 -17.89 -12.70 7.99
C GLU A 88 -18.01 -13.49 9.30
N ASN A 89 -16.96 -13.57 10.12
CA ASN A 89 -16.97 -14.23 11.44
C ASN A 89 -17.09 -13.28 12.65
N ASN A 90 -17.46 -12.01 12.45
CA ASN A 90 -17.45 -11.04 13.54
C ASN A 90 -18.57 -11.31 14.57
N VAL A 91 -18.22 -11.78 15.77
CA VAL A 91 -19.15 -11.93 16.91
C VAL A 91 -19.42 -10.58 17.60
N MET A 92 -18.56 -9.58 17.43
CA MET A 92 -18.71 -8.25 18.02
C MET A 92 -18.99 -7.19 16.97
N GLN A 93 -20.17 -6.56 17.03
CA GLN A 93 -20.45 -5.33 16.29
C GLN A 93 -19.41 -4.27 16.69
N VAL A 94 -18.72 -3.65 15.72
CA VAL A 94 -17.80 -2.53 15.98
C VAL A 94 -18.60 -1.44 16.72
N PRO A 95 -18.22 -1.07 17.96
CA PRO A 95 -18.96 -0.07 18.72
C PRO A 95 -18.95 1.26 17.96
N HIS A 96 -20.09 1.63 17.39
CA HIS A 96 -20.27 2.97 16.88
C HIS A 96 -20.37 3.91 18.07
N GLU A 97 -19.32 4.70 18.30
CA GLU A 97 -19.33 5.76 19.30
C GLU A 97 -20.41 6.78 18.91
N LYS A 98 -21.55 6.75 19.63
CA LYS A 98 -22.58 7.76 19.46
C LYS A 98 -22.02 9.08 19.98
N LYS A 99 -21.60 9.97 19.08
CA LYS A 99 -21.20 11.34 19.43
C LYS A 99 -22.43 12.12 19.91
N VAL A 100 -22.70 12.08 21.22
CA VAL A 100 -23.88 12.70 21.84
C VAL A 100 -23.55 13.91 22.68
N ILE A 101 -22.68 14.81 22.22
CA ILE A 101 -22.65 16.17 22.79
C ILE A 101 -22.55 17.18 21.66
N SER A 102 -23.67 17.86 21.42
CA SER A 102 -23.71 19.03 20.55
C SER A 102 -22.98 20.18 21.25
N TRP A 103 -22.09 20.84 20.52
CA TRP A 103 -21.39 22.06 20.96
C TRP A 103 -22.33 23.16 21.50
N LYS A 104 -23.63 23.10 21.20
CA LYS A 104 -24.65 24.01 21.72
C LYS A 104 -24.82 23.94 23.24
N VAL A 105 -24.56 22.77 23.85
CA VAL A 105 -24.73 22.54 25.29
C VAL A 105 -23.77 23.39 26.14
N PRO A 106 -22.43 23.36 25.92
CA PRO A 106 -21.52 24.23 26.66
C PRO A 106 -21.81 25.73 26.38
N ALA A 107 -22.16 26.09 25.15
CA ALA A 107 -22.49 27.47 24.80
C ALA A 107 -23.72 28.01 25.58
N SER A 108 -24.76 27.19 25.79
CA SER A 108 -25.92 27.60 26.58
C SER A 108 -25.63 27.78 28.07
N ILE A 109 -24.74 26.94 28.64
CA ILE A 109 -24.35 27.04 30.05
C ILE A 109 -23.58 28.34 30.29
N SER A 110 -22.66 28.69 29.40
CA SER A 110 -21.89 29.94 29.52
C SER A 110 -22.79 31.19 29.48
N LEU A 111 -23.83 31.21 28.64
CA LEU A 111 -24.77 32.34 28.58
C LEU A 111 -25.58 32.49 29.87
N ALA A 112 -26.02 31.37 30.46
CA ALA A 112 -26.79 31.39 31.70
C ALA A 112 -25.98 31.95 32.87
N VAL A 113 -24.71 31.57 33.00
CA VAL A 113 -23.81 32.08 34.05
C VAL A 113 -23.61 33.59 33.93
N LEU A 114 -23.45 34.10 32.71
CA LEU A 114 -23.33 35.55 32.47
C LEU A 114 -24.59 36.32 32.86
N PHE A 115 -25.77 35.73 32.71
CA PHE A 115 -27.05 36.34 33.08
C PHE A 115 -27.33 36.32 34.59
N THR A 116 -26.77 35.37 35.34
CA THR A 116 -26.99 35.27 36.79
C THR A 116 -25.99 36.06 37.63
N PHE A 117 -24.81 36.33 37.08
CA PHE A 117 -23.72 37.06 37.75
C PHE A 117 -23.42 38.43 37.11
N GLY A 118 -24.22 38.86 36.13
CA GLY A 118 -24.16 40.17 35.49
C GLY A 118 -25.28 41.10 35.96
#